data_AF-A0A368NAL5-F1
#
_entry.id   AF-A0A368NAL5-F1
#
_cell.length_a   1.000
_cell.length_b   1.000
_cell.length_c   1.000
_cell.angle_alpha   90.00
_cell.angle_beta   90.00
_cell.angle_gamma   90.00
#
_symmetry.space_group_name_H-M   'P 1'
#
loop_
_entity.id
_entity.type
_entity.pdbx_description
1 polymer ?
#
loop_
_entity_poly.entity_id
_entity_poly.type
_entity_poly.pdbx_seq_one_letter_code
_entity_poly.pdbx_strand_id
1 'polypeptide(L)' 'MPITELPCPQCGSEVKMGLPRGATVKSVTAAERAEPAAPRRKMRSLVCHNDHELHVVFEW' A
#
# COMPACT_ATOMS: atom_id res chain seq x y z
N MET A 1 4.75 -3.24 -14.84
CA MET A 1 3.90 -2.72 -13.74
C MET A 1 4.46 -1.36 -13.36
N PRO A 2 3.68 -0.27 -13.38
CA PRO A 2 4.14 1.01 -12.85
C PRO A 2 4.58 0.86 -11.39
N ILE A 3 5.70 1.48 -11.04
CA ILE A 3 6.18 1.58 -9.66
C ILE A 3 5.62 2.88 -9.10
N THR A 4 4.99 2.81 -7.94
CA THR A 4 4.49 3.95 -7.18
C THR A 4 5.27 4.09 -5.89
N GLU A 5 5.70 5.30 -5.60
CA GLU A 5 6.36 5.68 -4.35
C GLU A 5 5.30 6.12 -3.35
N LEU A 6 5.31 5.49 -2.17
CA LEU A 6 4.34 5.70 -1.11
C LEU A 6 5.08 6.05 0.18
N PRO A 7 4.72 7.13 0.87
CA PRO A 7 5.34 7.46 2.14
C PRO A 7 4.89 6.48 3.22
N CYS A 8 5.84 6.01 4.02
CA CYS A 8 5.55 5.24 5.22
C CYS A 8 4.79 6.14 6.22
N PRO A 9 3.61 5.72 6.73
CA PRO A 9 2.83 6.53 7.66
C PRO A 9 3.46 6.65 9.06
N GLN A 10 4.51 5.86 9.37
CA GLN A 10 5.22 5.91 10.65
C GLN A 10 6.42 6.86 10.61
N CYS A 11 7.29 6.74 9.59
CA CYS A 11 8.56 7.46 9.54
C CYS A 11 8.72 8.37 8.31
N GLY A 12 7.72 8.41 7.42
CA GLY A 12 7.76 9.22 6.19
C GLY A 12 8.67 8.69 5.08
N SER A 13 9.40 7.59 5.31
CA SER A 13 10.30 7.02 4.30
C SER A 13 9.56 6.55 3.06
N GLU A 14 10.15 6.75 1.89
CA GLU A 14 9.57 6.34 0.61
C GLU A 14 9.67 4.83 0.42
N VAL A 15 8.52 4.20 0.13
CA VAL A 15 8.38 2.77 -0.12
C VAL A 15 7.91 2.57 -1.56
N LYS A 16 8.59 1.69 -2.29
CA LYS A 16 8.27 1.41 -3.70
C LYS A 16 7.35 0.21 -3.81
N MET A 17 6.23 0.40 -4.49
CA MET A 17 5.26 -0.66 -4.74
C MET A 17 4.88 -0.74 -6.21
N GLY A 18 4.92 -1.94 -6.78
CA GLY A 18 4.33 -2.20 -8.09
C GLY A 18 2.81 -2.22 -8.00
N LEU A 19 2.15 -1.39 -8.82
CA LEU A 19 0.69 -1.39 -8.99
C LEU A 19 0.29 -2.01 -10.33
N PRO A 20 -0.85 -2.73 -10.40
CA PRO A 20 -1.47 -3.10 -11.67
C PRO A 20 -1.78 -1.86 -12.51
N ARG A 21 -1.80 -2.01 -13.84
CA ARG A 21 -2.12 -0.91 -14.75
C ARG A 21 -3.59 -0.49 -14.54
N GLY A 22 -3.82 0.79 -14.30
CA GLY A 22 -5.17 1.31 -13.97
C GLY A 22 -5.54 1.20 -12.49
N ALA A 23 -4.70 0.59 -11.65
CA ALA A 23 -4.93 0.58 -10.21
C ALA A 23 -4.67 1.96 -9.59
N THR A 24 -5.49 2.32 -8.61
CA THR A 24 -5.35 3.56 -7.83
C THR A 24 -5.20 3.22 -6.35
N VAL A 25 -4.22 3.83 -5.69
CA VAL A 25 -4.07 3.71 -4.23
C VAL A 25 -5.18 4.47 -3.54
N LYS A 26 -5.84 3.81 -2.60
CA LYS A 26 -6.97 4.36 -1.83
C LYS A 26 -6.58 4.67 -0.40
N SER A 27 -5.65 3.92 0.17
CA SER A 27 -5.20 4.11 1.55
C SER A 27 -3.81 3.51 1.76
N VAL A 28 -3.02 4.17 2.59
CA VAL A 28 -1.75 3.67 3.13
C VAL A 28 -1.82 3.84 4.64
N THR A 29 -1.66 2.76 5.41
CA THR A 29 -1.82 2.76 6.87
C THR A 29 -0.83 1.80 7.52
N ALA A 30 -0.37 2.11 8.74
CA ALA A 30 0.39 1.16 9.57
C ALA A 30 -0.51 0.31 10.47
N ALA A 31 -1.81 0.63 10.56
CA ALA A 31 -2.76 -0.18 11.29
C ALA A 31 -3.24 -1.36 10.43
N GLU A 32 -3.26 -2.55 11.03
CA GLU A 32 -3.85 -3.75 10.45
C GLU A 32 -5.33 -3.47 10.14
N ARG A 33 -5.72 -3.58 8.87
CA ARG A 33 -7.10 -3.34 8.43
C ARG A 33 -7.69 -4.66 7.97
N ALA A 34 -8.96 -4.88 8.32
CA ALA A 34 -9.72 -6.00 7.77
C ALA A 34 -9.66 -6.00 6.24
N GLU A 35 -9.49 -7.19 5.65
CA GLU A 35 -9.38 -7.35 4.21
C GLU A 35 -10.56 -6.68 3.50
N PRO A 36 -10.31 -5.93 2.41
CA PRO A 36 -11.37 -5.21 1.74
C PRO A 36 -12.38 -6.20 1.12
N ALA A 37 -13.64 -6.11 1.54
CA ALA A 37 -14.73 -6.99 1.06
C ALA A 37 -15.14 -6.77 -0.42
N ALA A 38 -14.51 -5.82 -1.13
CA ALA A 38 -14.89 -5.50 -2.50
C ALA A 38 -14.04 -6.30 -3.52
N PRO A 39 -14.64 -6.88 -4.56
CA PRO A 39 -13.95 -7.76 -5.51
C PRO A 39 -12.82 -7.09 -6.30
N ARG A 40 -12.82 -5.75 -6.36
CA ARG A 40 -11.84 -4.92 -7.08
C ARG A 40 -10.84 -4.22 -6.16
N ARG A 41 -10.88 -4.50 -4.85
CA ARG A 41 -9.93 -3.93 -3.86
C ARG A 41 -9.00 -5.02 -3.38
N LYS A 42 -7.71 -4.70 -3.30
CA LYS A 42 -6.71 -5.53 -2.61
C LYS A 42 -5.94 -4.73 -1.61
N MET A 43 -5.47 -5.43 -0.60
CA MET A 43 -4.51 -4.96 0.38
C MET A 43 -3.18 -5.65 0.12
N ARG A 44 -2.08 -4.91 0.26
CA ARG A 44 -0.74 -5.46 0.21
C ARG A 44 0.08 -4.89 1.36
N SER A 45 0.70 -5.76 2.14
CA SER A 45 1.65 -5.37 3.16
C SER A 45 3.02 -5.14 2.53
N LEU A 46 3.71 -4.10 2.99
CA LEU A 46 5.07 -3.74 2.64
C LEU A 46 5.81 -3.37 3.92
N VAL A 47 7.13 -3.45 3.85
CA VAL A 47 8.01 -3.01 4.94
C VAL A 47 8.87 -1.88 4.39
N CYS A 48 8.93 -0.76 5.11
CA CYS A 48 9.80 0.34 4.76
C CYS A 48 11.27 0.05 5.15
N HIS A 49 12.21 0.90 4.74
CA HIS A 49 13.63 0.72 5.10
C HIS A 49 13.90 0.73 6.61
N ASN A 50 13.04 1.36 7.40
CA ASN A 50 13.13 1.41 8.87
C ASN A 50 12.37 0.27 9.56
N ASP A 51 12.09 -0.83 8.85
CA ASP A 51 11.40 -2.02 9.37
C ASP A 51 9.94 -1.81 9.82
N HIS A 52 9.33 -0.65 9.54
CA HIS A 52 7.91 -0.45 9.80
C HIS A 52 7.06 -1.16 8.75
N GLU A 53 6.10 -1.96 9.22
CA GLU A 53 5.06 -2.54 8.39
C GLU A 53 4.02 -1.48 8.01
N LEU A 54 3.61 -1.49 6.74
CA LEU A 54 2.54 -0.67 6.22
C LEU A 54 1.67 -1.50 5.26
N HIS A 55 0.40 -1.16 5.22
CA HIS A 55 -0.58 -1.80 4.36
C HIS A 55 -1.12 -0.79 3.36
N VAL A 56 -1.06 -1.17 2.10
CA VAL A 56 -1.53 -0.37 0.98
C VAL A 56 -2.79 -1.00 0.43
N VAL A 57 -3.89 -0.25 0.44
CA VAL A 57 -5.14 -0.63 -0.21
C VAL A 57 -5.22 0.06 -1.56
N PHE A 58 -5.43 -0.73 -2.62
CA PHE A 58 -5.57 -0.23 -3.98
C PHE A 58 -6.73 -0.93 -4.69
N GLU A 59 -7.30 -0.25 -5.69
CA GLU A 59 -8.40 -0.80 -6.50
C GLU A 59 -8.17 -0.57 -7.99
N TRP A 60 -8.64 -1.51 -8.82
CA TRP A 60 -8.52 -1.47 -10.30
C TRP A 60 -9.80 -1.94 -10.98
#